data_AF-A0A2N3C6V8-F1
#
_entry.id   AF-A0A2N3C6V8-F1
#
_cell.length_a   1.000
_cell.length_b   1.000
_cell.length_c   1.000
_cell.angle_alpha   90.00
_cell.angle_beta   90.00
_cell.angle_gamma   90.00
#
_symmetry.space_group_name_H-M   'P 1'
#
loop_
_entity.id
_entity.type
_entity.pdbx_description
1 polymer ?
#
loop_
_entity_poly.entity_id
_entity_poly.type
_entity_poly.pdbx_seq_one_letter_code
_entity_poly.pdbx_strand_id
1 'polypeptide(L)'
;LADAGTAVGLSPDLALRLARATVAGAGDLAERTGESPEKLRKDVTSPAGTTAAALEVLMDPATGLRPLMARAVRAATDRARELAR
;
A
#
# COMPACT_ATOMS: atom_id res chain seq x y z
N LEU A 1 -4.87 5.44 4.40
CA LEU A 1 -5.77 5.40 3.23
C LEU A 1 -7.12 6.04 3.54
N ALA A 2 -7.83 5.62 4.60
CA ALA A 2 -9.07 6.29 5.02
C ALA A 2 -8.87 7.79 5.28
N ASP A 3 -7.87 8.17 6.10
CA ASP A 3 -7.57 9.57 6.40
C ASP A 3 -7.24 10.38 5.14
N ALA A 4 -6.52 9.78 4.18
CA ALA A 4 -6.22 10.40 2.89
C ALA A 4 -7.49 10.62 2.05
N GLY A 5 -8.44 9.67 2.09
CA GLY A 5 -9.76 9.81 1.47
C GLY A 5 -10.57 10.95 2.10
N THR A 6 -10.55 11.07 3.42
CA THR A 6 -11.20 12.19 4.12
C THR A 6 -10.54 13.53 3.80
N ALA A 7 -9.21 13.57 3.70
CA ALA A 7 -8.48 14.78 3.32
C ALA A 7 -8.83 15.30 1.92
N VAL A 8 -9.30 14.43 1.02
CA VAL A 8 -9.78 14.82 -0.32
C VAL A 8 -11.32 14.95 -0.41
N GLY A 9 -12.01 14.99 0.73
CA GLY A 9 -13.43 15.35 0.82
C GLY A 9 -14.42 14.18 0.97
N LEU A 10 -13.96 12.94 1.14
CA LEU A 10 -14.86 11.83 1.45
C LEU A 10 -15.38 11.91 2.88
N SER A 11 -16.63 11.49 3.10
CA SER A 11 -17.13 11.31 4.47
C SER A 11 -16.28 10.26 5.20
N PRO A 12 -16.03 10.40 6.52
CA PRO A 12 -15.20 9.47 7.27
C PRO A 12 -15.65 8.01 7.17
N ASP A 13 -16.97 7.76 7.22
CA ASP A 13 -17.53 6.42 7.06
C ASP A 13 -17.23 5.82 5.68
N LEU A 14 -17.46 6.59 4.61
CA LEU A 14 -17.21 6.11 3.26
C LEU A 14 -15.72 5.86 3.03
N ALA A 15 -14.86 6.78 3.48
CA ALA A 15 -13.41 6.65 3.36
C ALA A 15 -12.90 5.39 4.08
N LEU A 16 -13.42 5.11 5.27
CA LEU A 16 -13.07 3.90 6.02
C LEU A 16 -13.55 2.63 5.31
N ARG A 17 -14.79 2.61 4.81
CA ARG A 17 -15.34 1.45 4.08
C ARG A 17 -14.54 1.15 2.83
N LEU A 18 -14.25 2.16 2.02
CA LEU A 18 -13.43 2.03 0.82
C LEU A 18 -12.02 1.52 1.17
N ALA A 19 -11.35 2.15 2.15
CA ALA A 19 -10.01 1.75 2.54
C ALA A 19 -9.94 0.28 2.99
N ARG A 20 -10.90 -0.18 3.80
CA ARG A 20 -10.98 -1.58 4.25
C ARG A 20 -11.17 -2.54 3.06
N ALA A 21 -12.13 -2.26 2.19
CA ALA A 21 -12.42 -3.09 1.04
C ALA A 21 -11.23 -3.14 0.05
N THR A 22 -10.56 -2.01 -0.18
CA THR A 22 -9.38 -1.93 -1.05
C THR A 22 -8.23 -2.78 -0.52
N VAL A 23 -7.88 -2.65 0.77
CA VAL A 23 -6.76 -3.41 1.35
C VAL A 23 -7.08 -4.91 1.39
N ALA A 24 -8.29 -5.27 1.83
CA ALA A 24 -8.71 -6.67 1.91
C ALA A 24 -8.77 -7.32 0.50
N GLY A 25 -9.39 -6.65 -0.46
CA GLY A 25 -9.54 -7.16 -1.83
C GLY A 25 -8.21 -7.29 -2.57
N ALA A 26 -7.27 -6.36 -2.36
CA ALA A 26 -5.93 -6.46 -2.94
C ALA A 26 -5.14 -7.66 -2.39
N GLY A 27 -5.26 -7.92 -1.08
CA GLY A 27 -4.66 -9.10 -0.45
C GLY A 27 -5.28 -10.40 -0.96
N ASP A 28 -6.62 -10.49 -1.00
CA ASP A 28 -7.33 -11.66 -1.53
C ASP A 28 -6.94 -11.96 -2.98
N LEU A 29 -6.84 -10.92 -3.83
CA LEU A 29 -6.44 -11.07 -5.22
C LEU A 29 -5.01 -11.62 -5.34
N ALA A 30 -4.07 -11.11 -4.53
CA ALA A 30 -2.69 -11.58 -4.53
C ALA A 30 -2.58 -13.06 -4.11
N GLU A 31 -3.33 -13.48 -3.10
CA GLU A 31 -3.33 -14.87 -2.63
C GLU A 31 -3.98 -15.82 -3.65
N ARG A 32 -5.11 -15.43 -4.24
CA ARG A 32 -5.90 -16.32 -5.10
C ARG A 32 -5.35 -16.53 -6.50
N THR A 33 -4.65 -15.54 -7.06
CA THR A 33 -4.20 -15.58 -8.46
C THR A 33 -2.88 -16.32 -8.64
N GLY A 34 -2.02 -16.34 -7.61
CA GLY A 34 -0.64 -16.83 -7.72
C GLY A 34 0.23 -15.98 -8.66
N GLU A 35 -0.28 -14.87 -9.17
CA GLU A 35 0.47 -13.93 -9.99
C GLU A 35 1.40 -13.08 -9.13
N SER A 36 2.49 -12.59 -9.73
CA SER A 36 3.40 -11.73 -8.99
C SER A 36 2.73 -10.39 -8.65
N PRO A 37 3.02 -9.79 -7.47
CA PRO A 37 2.52 -8.46 -7.12
C PRO A 37 2.92 -7.38 -8.15
N GLU A 38 4.02 -7.56 -8.86
CA GLU A 38 4.43 -6.67 -9.94
C GLU A 38 3.47 -6.72 -11.13
N LYS A 39 3.04 -7.92 -11.53
CA LYS A 39 2.07 -8.11 -12.60
C LYS A 39 0.71 -7.56 -12.19
N LEU A 40 0.20 -7.93 -11.02
CA LEU A 40 -1.09 -7.43 -10.51
C LEU A 40 -1.14 -5.90 -10.44
N ARG A 41 -0.05 -5.25 -10.01
CA ARG A 41 0.08 -3.78 -10.05
C ARG A 41 -0.01 -3.24 -11.49
N LYS A 42 0.70 -3.86 -12.44
CA LYS A 42 0.71 -3.43 -13.85
C LYS A 42 -0.70 -3.55 -14.46
N ASP A 43 -1.43 -4.61 -14.15
CA ASP A 43 -2.77 -4.88 -14.69
C ASP A 43 -3.80 -3.81 -14.29
N VAL A 44 -3.60 -3.12 -13.16
CA VAL A 44 -4.47 -2.02 -12.69
C VAL A 44 -3.90 -0.62 -12.97
N THR A 45 -2.82 -0.52 -13.75
CA THR A 45 -2.13 0.74 -14.04
C THR A 45 -2.24 1.08 -15.52
N SER A 46 -3.23 1.90 -15.87
CA SER A 46 -3.32 2.49 -17.21
C SER A 46 -2.26 3.60 -17.40
N PRO A 47 -1.62 3.73 -18.58
CA PRO A 47 -0.74 4.85 -18.88
C PRO A 47 -1.44 6.19 -18.64
N ALA A 48 -0.76 7.13 -17.98
CA ALA A 48 -1.29 8.45 -17.58
C ALA A 48 -2.56 8.42 -16.70
N GLY A 49 -2.91 7.28 -16.12
CA GLY A 49 -4.07 7.15 -15.21
C GLY A 49 -3.80 7.64 -13.79
N THR A 50 -4.85 7.68 -12.98
CA THR A 50 -4.76 8.07 -11.55
C THR A 50 -3.89 7.11 -10.74
N THR A 51 -3.94 5.80 -11.02
CA THR A 51 -3.04 4.81 -10.40
C THR A 51 -1.58 5.09 -10.76
N ALA A 52 -1.28 5.43 -12.01
CA ALA A 52 0.08 5.77 -12.43
C ALA A 52 0.61 6.99 -11.67
N ALA A 53 -0.19 8.06 -11.59
CA ALA A 53 0.17 9.26 -10.82
C ALA A 53 0.43 8.97 -9.33
N ALA A 54 -0.39 8.11 -8.71
CA ALA A 54 -0.17 7.68 -7.32
C ALA A 54 1.12 6.83 -7.18
N LEU A 55 1.41 5.98 -8.17
CA LEU A 55 2.61 5.14 -8.15
C LEU A 55 3.91 5.94 -8.28
N GLU A 56 3.92 7.07 -8.99
CA GLU A 56 5.11 7.96 -9.00
C GLU A 56 5.51 8.38 -7.57
N VAL A 57 4.53 8.74 -6.73
CA VAL A 57 4.78 9.09 -5.32
C VAL A 57 5.15 7.85 -4.50
N LEU A 58 4.39 6.76 -4.65
CA LEU A 58 4.57 5.55 -3.84
C LEU A 58 5.85 4.78 -4.18
N MET A 59 6.37 4.94 -5.39
CA MET A 59 7.58 4.25 -5.87
C MET A 59 8.82 5.13 -5.87
N ASP A 60 8.72 6.36 -5.36
CA ASP A 60 9.88 7.24 -5.19
C ASP A 60 11.02 6.52 -4.44
N PRO A 61 12.25 6.49 -4.98
CA PRO A 61 13.32 5.66 -4.46
C PRO A 61 13.88 6.15 -3.12
N ALA A 62 13.67 7.42 -2.74
CA ALA A 62 14.18 8.00 -1.51
C ALA A 62 13.13 8.03 -0.39
N THR A 63 11.90 8.37 -0.74
CA THR A 63 10.82 8.72 0.19
C THR A 63 9.59 7.84 0.07
N GLY A 64 9.48 7.05 -1.01
CA GLY A 64 8.32 6.21 -1.30
C GLY A 64 8.15 5.03 -0.34
N LEU A 65 7.16 4.20 -0.67
CA LEU A 65 6.74 3.08 0.17
C LEU A 65 7.84 2.03 0.34
N ARG A 66 8.64 1.76 -0.70
CA ARG A 66 9.71 0.75 -0.66
C ARG A 66 10.78 1.06 0.41
N PRO A 67 11.47 2.22 0.39
CA PRO A 67 12.44 2.55 1.42
C PRO A 67 11.78 2.70 2.81
N LEU A 68 10.53 3.19 2.89
CA LEU A 68 9.78 3.26 4.15
C LEU A 68 9.56 1.88 4.77
N MET A 69 9.06 0.92 3.99
CA MET A 69 8.80 -0.44 4.46
C MET A 69 10.10 -1.15 4.89
N ALA A 70 11.19 -0.95 4.15
CA ALA A 70 12.50 -1.50 4.52
C ALA A 70 12.96 -1.00 5.90
N ARG A 71 12.79 0.30 6.19
CA ARG A 71 13.11 0.87 7.51
C ARG A 71 12.18 0.33 8.59
N ALA A 72 10.87 0.27 8.32
CA ALA A 72 9.87 -0.21 9.27
C ALA A 72 10.10 -1.67 9.68
N VAL A 73 10.32 -2.56 8.71
CA VAL A 73 10.59 -3.99 8.98
C VAL A 73 11.90 -4.19 9.73
N ARG A 74 12.94 -3.41 9.41
CA ARG A 74 14.20 -3.43 10.16
C ARG A 74 13.99 -3.06 11.62
N ALA A 75 13.33 -1.92 11.87
CA ALA A 75 13.05 -1.47 13.23
C ALA A 75 12.24 -2.50 14.04
N ALA A 76 11.22 -3.10 13.42
CA ALA A 76 10.44 -4.17 14.04
C ALA A 76 11.29 -5.41 14.36
N THR A 77 12.19 -5.80 13.44
CA THR A 77 13.09 -6.94 13.62
C THR A 77 14.09 -6.71 14.75
N ASP A 78 14.68 -5.53 14.82
CA ASP A 78 15.64 -5.18 15.87
C ASP A 78 14.97 -5.17 17.24
N ARG A 79 13.76 -4.60 17.33
CA ARG A 79 12.97 -4.65 18.57
C ARG A 79 12.61 -6.08 18.98
N ALA A 80 12.24 -6.94 18.03
CA ALA A 80 11.94 -8.34 18.34
C ALA A 80 13.16 -9.08 18.91
N ARG A 81 14.36 -8.78 18.41
CA ARG A 81 15.62 -9.36 18.92
C ARG A 81 15.96 -8.87 20.33
N GLU A 82 15.69 -7.61 20.64
CA GLU A 82 15.86 -7.08 22.00
C GLU A 82 14.93 -7.78 23.00
N LEU A 83 13.67 -8.04 22.60
CA LEU A 83 12.66 -8.69 23.44
C LEU A 83 12.92 -10.18 23.66
N ALA A 84 13.69 -10.82 22.77
CA ALA A 84 14.01 -12.25 22.84
C ALA A 84 15.30 -12.56 23.63
N ARG A 85 15.96 -11.53 24.18
CA ARG A 85 17.10 -11.64 25.09
C ARG A 85 16.62 -11.63 26.53
#